data_AF-A0A7K3Z627-F1
#
_entry.id   AF-A0A7K3Z627-F1
#
_cell.length_a   1.000
_cell.length_b   1.000
_cell.length_c   1.000
_cell.angle_alpha   90.00
_cell.angle_beta   90.00
_cell.angle_gamma   90.00
#
_symmetry.space_group_name_H-M   'P 1'
#
loop_
_entity.id
_entity.type
_entity.pdbx_description
1 polymer ?
#
loop_
_entity_poly.entity_id
_entity_poly.type
_entity_poly.pdbx_seq_one_letter_code
_entity_poly.pdbx_strand_id
1 'polypeptide(L)' 'MSEIISVRMGKEHKALLEKVSKARGEDVSDFVRRSVLKELASLSFLSSDEKKALGIKTEEQKGGV' A
#
# COMPACT_ATOMS: atom_id res chain seq x y z
N MET A 1 7.89 16.80 -4.26
CA MET A 1 7.77 17.13 -2.82
C MET A 1 7.13 15.95 -2.11
N SER A 2 7.51 15.68 -0.88
CA SER A 2 6.95 14.59 -0.06
C SER A 2 6.20 15.17 1.13
N GLU A 3 4.96 14.74 1.34
CA GLU A 3 4.15 15.10 2.52
C GLU A 3 4.32 14.04 3.62
N ILE A 4 4.26 14.48 4.89
CA ILE A 4 4.37 13.60 6.06
C ILE A 4 2.97 13.32 6.62
N ILE A 5 2.62 12.04 6.75
CA ILE A 5 1.40 11.59 7.43
C ILE A 5 1.81 10.88 8.72
N SER A 6 1.30 11.35 9.87
CA SER A 6 1.54 10.73 11.19
C SER A 6 0.27 10.08 11.71
N VAL A 7 0.35 8.81 12.12
CA VAL A 7 -0.77 8.03 12.65
C VAL A 7 -0.46 7.47 14.03
N ARG A 8 -1.48 7.39 14.90
CA ARG A 8 -1.34 6.75 16.21
C ARG A 8 -1.57 5.25 16.07
N MET A 9 -0.66 4.46 16.64
CA MET A 9 -0.73 3.00 16.62
C MET A 9 -0.37 2.41 17.99
N GLY A 10 -0.92 1.23 18.29
CA GLY A 10 -0.51 0.42 19.44
C GLY A 10 0.95 -0.02 19.35
N LYS A 11 1.58 -0.23 20.51
CA LYS A 11 3.00 -0.64 20.57
C LYS A 11 3.22 -1.99 19.90
N GLU A 12 2.31 -2.94 20.08
CA GLU A 12 2.37 -4.26 19.44
C GLU A 12 2.34 -4.16 17.90
N HIS A 13 1.50 -3.28 17.35
CA HIS A 13 1.40 -3.12 15.90
C HIS A 13 2.64 -2.45 15.31
N LYS A 14 3.21 -1.46 16.02
CA LYS A 14 4.49 -0.85 15.62
C LYS A 14 5.61 -1.90 15.57
N ALA A 15 5.72 -2.74 16.59
CA ALA A 15 6.73 -3.80 16.62
C ALA A 15 6.54 -4.82 15.49
N LEU A 16 5.30 -5.17 15.15
CA LEU A 16 5.00 -6.03 14.01
C LEU A 16 5.40 -5.38 12.67
N LEU A 17 5.10 -4.09 12.49
CA LEU A 17 5.50 -3.30 11.32
C LEU A 17 7.02 -3.31 11.12
N GLU A 18 7.78 -3.02 12.19
CA GLU A 18 9.25 -3.05 12.15
C GLU A 18 9.79 -4.45 11.80
N LYS A 19 9.21 -5.50 12.40
CA LYS A 19 9.60 -6.89 12.13
C LYS A 19 9.35 -7.28 10.67
N VAL A 20 8.18 -6.94 10.12
CA VAL A 20 7.82 -7.27 8.73
C VAL A 20 8.68 -6.49 7.75
N SER A 21 8.90 -5.20 8.01
CA SER A 21 9.73 -4.33 7.15
C SER A 21 11.17 -4.87 7.09
N LYS A 22 11.75 -5.21 8.25
CA LYS A 22 13.08 -5.82 8.33
C LYS A 22 13.15 -7.18 7.62
N ALA A 23 12.14 -8.03 7.77
CA ALA A 23 12.11 -9.34 7.09
C ALA A 23 12.03 -9.22 5.55
N ARG A 24 11.48 -8.12 5.04
CA ARG A 24 11.39 -7.81 3.61
C ARG A 24 12.59 -7.02 3.08
N GLY A 25 13.47 -6.52 3.96
CA GLY A 25 14.58 -5.66 3.59
C GLY A 25 14.16 -4.26 3.13
N GLU A 26 12.99 -3.77 3.56
CA GLU A 26 12.48 -2.42 3.25
C GLU A 26 12.32 -1.58 4.53
N ASP A 27 12.31 -0.25 4.41
CA ASP A 27 11.99 0.64 5.54
C ASP A 27 10.49 0.58 5.88
N VAL A 28 10.15 0.92 7.12
CA VAL A 28 8.75 1.00 7.57
C VAL A 28 7.95 1.96 6.69
N SER A 29 8.53 3.09 6.29
CA SER A 29 7.88 4.09 5.44
C SER A 29 7.53 3.53 4.07
N ASP A 30 8.41 2.71 3.49
CA ASP A 30 8.20 2.08 2.18
C ASP A 30 7.14 1.00 2.27
N PHE A 31 7.19 0.16 3.30
CA PHE A 31 6.16 -0.84 3.57
C PHE A 31 4.78 -0.19 3.73
N VAL A 32 4.69 0.89 4.53
CA VAL A 32 3.42 1.60 4.78
C VAL A 32 2.91 2.25 3.50
N ARG A 33 3.76 2.98 2.75
CA ARG A 33 3.36 3.58 1.45
C ARG A 33 2.82 2.52 0.50
N ARG A 34 3.55 1.43 0.32
CA ARG A 34 3.13 0.32 -0.55
C ARG A 34 1.82 -0.29 -0.10
N SER A 35 1.61 -0.45 1.20
CA SER A 35 0.38 -1.02 1.76
C SER A 35 -0.81 -0.08 1.54
N VAL A 36 -0.64 1.22 1.78
CA VAL A 36 -1.67 2.24 1.53
C VAL A 36 -2.03 2.32 0.06
N LEU A 37 -1.03 2.36 -0.84
CA LEU A 37 -1.27 2.40 -2.29
C LEU A 37 -2.01 1.15 -2.78
N LYS A 38 -1.70 -0.03 -2.23
CA LYS A 38 -2.42 -1.26 -2.55
C LYS A 38 -3.90 -1.19 -2.12
N GLU A 39 -4.17 -0.65 -0.94
CA GLU A 39 -5.54 -0.45 -0.45
C GLU A 39 -6.30 0.53 -1.35
N LEU A 40 -5.70 1.68 -1.68
CA LEU A 40 -6.29 2.68 -2.58
C LEU A 40 -6.55 2.12 -3.99
N ALA A 41 -5.64 1.31 -4.51
CA ALA A 41 -5.84 0.60 -5.77
C ALA A 41 -7.02 -0.38 -5.70
N SER A 42 -7.12 -1.15 -4.60
CA SER A 42 -8.23 -2.09 -4.36
C SER A 42 -9.58 -1.37 -4.32
N LEU A 43 -9.60 -0.19 -3.71
CA LEU A 43 -10.77 0.69 -3.64
C LEU A 43 -10.99 1.53 -4.92
N SER A 44 -10.20 1.30 -5.97
CA SER A 44 -10.28 2.00 -7.26
C SER A 44 -10.10 3.52 -7.22
N PHE A 45 -9.36 4.03 -6.23
CA PHE A 45 -8.97 5.43 -6.15
C PHE A 45 -7.71 5.77 -6.98
N LEU A 46 -6.98 4.75 -7.46
CA LEU A 46 -5.81 4.92 -8.32
C LEU A 46 -6.17 4.67 -9.79
N SER A 47 -5.51 5.38 -10.69
CA SER A 47 -5.64 5.19 -12.14
C SER A 47 -5.12 3.82 -12.59
N SER A 48 -5.52 3.37 -13.78
CA SER A 48 -5.09 2.06 -14.31
C SER A 48 -3.57 1.95 -14.44
N ASP A 49 -2.88 3.04 -14.77
CA ASP A 49 -1.41 3.08 -14.86
C ASP A 49 -0.74 2.92 -13.48
N GLU A 50 -1.30 3.54 -12.45
CA GLU A 50 -0.80 3.42 -11.07
C GLU A 50 -1.05 2.00 -10.51
N LYS A 51 -2.21 1.41 -10.81
CA LYS A 51 -2.51 0.01 -10.43
C LYS A 51 -1.53 -0.96 -11.10
N LYS A 52 -1.19 -0.73 -12.37
CA LYS A 52 -0.21 -1.52 -13.14
C LYS A 52 1.19 -1.39 -12.54
N ALA A 53 1.62 -0.19 -12.16
CA ALA A 53 2.91 0.05 -11.51
C ALA A 53 3.03 -0.66 -10.15
N LEU A 54 1.92 -0.86 -9.43
CA LEU A 54 1.87 -1.59 -8.16
C LEU A 54 1.85 -3.12 -8.32
N GLY A 55 1.85 -3.63 -9.56
CA GLY A 55 1.75 -5.06 -9.86
C GLY A 55 0.39 -5.66 -9.52
N ILE A 56 -0.63 -4.83 -9.32
CA ILE A 56 -2.00 -5.30 -9.12
C ILE A 56 -2.57 -5.60 -10.50
N LYS A 57 -2.81 -6.89 -10.79
CA LYS A 57 -3.58 -7.30 -11.96
C LYS A 57 -5.01 -6.85 -11.71
N THR A 58 -5.41 -5.73 -12.30
CA THR A 58 -6.82 -5.40 -12.42
C THR A 58 -7.45 -6.47 -13.31
N GLU A 59 -8.13 -7.44 -12.71
CA GLU A 59 -9.24 -8.05 -13.41
C GLU A 59 -10.33 -6.98 -13.48
N GLU A 60 -10.19 -6.05 -14.45
CA GLU A 60 -11.36 -5.37 -15.00
C GLU A 60 -12.22 -6.45 -15.64
N GLN A 61 -13.04 -7.09 -14.80
CA GLN A 61 -14.12 -7.93 -15.26
C GLN A 61 -15.02 -7.05 -16.11
N LYS A 62 -15.08 -7.41 -17.40
CA LYS A 62 -16.09 -6.98 -18.36
C LYS A 62 -17.48 -7.09 -17.71
N GLY A 63 -18.04 -5.94 -17.34
CA GLY A 63 -19.46 -5.76 -17.08
C GLY A 63 -20.01 -4.77 -18.09
N GLY A 64 -20.13 -5.18 -19.34
CA GLY A 64 -21.05 -4.54 -20.26
C GLY A 64 -22.44 -5.11 -20.01
N VAL A 65 -23.39 -4.24 -19.66
CA VAL A 65 -24.68 -3.98 -20.32
C VAL A 65 -25.14 -2.61 -19.83
#